data_AF-A0A2N1MK69-F1
#
_entry.id   AF-A0A2N1MK69-F1
#
_cell.length_a   1.000
_cell.length_b   1.000
_cell.length_c   1.000
_cell.angle_alpha   90.00
_cell.angle_beta   90.00
_cell.angle_gamma   90.00
#
_symmetry.space_group_name_H-M   'P 1'
#
loop_
_entity.id
_entity.type
_entity.pdbx_description
1 polymer ?
#
loop_
_entity_poly.entity_id
_entity_poly.type
_entity_poly.pdbx_seq_one_letter_code
_entity_poly.pdbx_strand_id
1 'polypeptide(L)' 'MAVLEGEINVISTLSGWTVQFVAISTIRSATLPKLGINVKFIQGDDSEEQKNSLN' A
#
# COMPACT_ATOMS: atom_id res chain seq x y z
N MET A 1 -8.94 -9.61 -15.34
CA MET A 1 -8.63 -9.51 -13.89
C MET A 1 -9.75 -8.85 -13.12
N ALA A 2 -10.24 -7.66 -13.49
CA ALA A 2 -11.25 -6.92 -12.71
C ALA A 2 -12.43 -7.80 -12.23
N VAL A 3 -13.06 -8.53 -13.15
CA VAL A 3 -14.18 -9.44 -12.86
C VAL A 3 -13.79 -10.64 -11.98
N LEU A 4 -12.52 -11.10 -12.02
CA LEU A 4 -12.05 -12.26 -11.24
C LEU A 4 -11.71 -11.89 -9.79
N GLU A 5 -11.22 -10.68 -9.57
CA GLU A 5 -10.90 -10.14 -8.24
C GLU A 5 -12.10 -9.44 -7.59
N GLY A 6 -13.25 -9.37 -8.27
CA GLY A 6 -14.44 -8.64 -7.80
C GLY A 6 -14.30 -7.11 -7.85
N GLU A 7 -13.27 -6.61 -8.53
CA GLU A 7 -12.92 -5.20 -8.60
C GLU A 7 -13.68 -4.46 -9.71
N ILE A 8 -14.00 -3.19 -9.47
CA ILE A 8 -14.73 -2.34 -10.41
C ILE A 8 -13.85 -1.77 -11.53
N ASN A 9 -12.53 -1.71 -11.32
CA ASN A 9 -11.57 -1.19 -12.29
C ASN A 9 -10.20 -1.84 -12.06
N VAL A 10 -9.40 -1.99 -13.12
CA VAL A 10 -8.04 -2.52 -13.03
C VAL A 10 -7.07 -1.66 -13.82
N ILE A 11 -5.93 -1.36 -13.22
CA ILE A 11 -4.83 -0.63 -13.84
C ILE A 11 -3.73 -1.64 -14.19
N SER A 12 -3.33 -1.66 -15.46
CA SER A 12 -2.17 -2.42 -15.89
C SER A 12 -0.89 -1.61 -15.67
N THR A 13 0.08 -2.22 -15.00
CA THR A 13 1.40 -1.60 -14.77
C THR A 13 2.50 -2.48 -15.34
N LEU A 14 3.66 -1.89 -15.62
CA LEU A 14 4.80 -2.59 -16.19
C LEU A 14 5.42 -3.66 -15.26
N SER A 15 5.29 -3.51 -13.93
CA SER A 15 5.86 -4.44 -12.95
C SER A 15 5.11 -4.40 -11.60
N GLY A 16 5.27 -5.45 -10.78
CA GLY A 16 4.70 -5.50 -9.43
C GLY A 16 5.20 -4.39 -8.51
N TRP A 17 6.45 -3.93 -8.68
CA TRP A 17 6.98 -2.79 -7.94
C TRP A 17 6.28 -1.47 -8.32
N THR A 18 5.98 -1.30 -9.61
CA THR A 18 5.21 -0.15 -10.10
C THR A 18 3.78 -0.15 -9.55
N VAL A 19 3.13 -1.31 -9.41
CA VAL A 19 1.81 -1.40 -8.74
C VAL A 19 1.88 -0.83 -7.32
N GLN A 20 2.85 -1.27 -6.52
CA GLN A 20 2.97 -0.84 -5.12
C GLN A 20 3.21 0.67 -5.03
N PHE A 21 4.09 1.21 -5.88
CA PHE A 21 4.36 2.65 -5.90
C PHE A 21 3.13 3.47 -6.30
N VAL A 22 2.42 3.07 -7.36
CA VAL A 22 1.20 3.76 -7.81
C VAL A 22 0.09 3.69 -6.77
N ALA A 23 -0.13 2.51 -6.16
CA ALA A 23 -1.14 2.33 -5.12
C ALA A 23 -0.87 3.23 -3.89
N ILE A 24 0.36 3.22 -3.37
CA ILE A 24 0.74 4.00 -2.19
C ILE A 24 0.70 5.51 -2.49
N SER A 25 1.22 5.94 -3.65
CA SER A 25 1.26 7.36 -4.05
C SER A 25 -0.09 7.96 -4.43
N THR A 26 -1.08 7.12 -4.76
CA THR A 26 -2.46 7.56 -5.02
C THR A 26 -3.23 7.77 -3.71
N ILE A 27 -3.07 6.86 -2.74
CA ILE A 27 -3.80 6.91 -1.46
C ILE A 27 -3.26 8.01 -0.55
N ARG A 28 -1.94 8.20 -0.52
CA ARG A 28 -1.29 9.38 0.05
C ARG A 28 -0.49 10.02 -1.05
N SER A 29 -0.48 11.35 -1.15
CA SER A 29 0.45 12.10 -2.03
C SER A 29 1.90 11.87 -1.58
N ALA A 30 2.42 10.68 -1.85
CA ALA A 30 3.55 10.06 -1.18
C ALA A 30 4.62 9.71 -2.20
N THR A 31 5.50 10.66 -2.48
CA THR A 31 6.90 10.30 -2.69
C THR A 31 7.51 9.97 -1.33
N LEU A 32 7.87 8.70 -1.15
CA LEU A 32 8.50 8.05 0.00
C LEU A 32 9.63 8.88 0.69
N PRO A 33 10.09 8.53 1.93
CA PRO A 33 10.60 9.33 3.07
C PRO A 33 11.22 10.72 2.90
N LYS A 34 11.71 11.08 1.71
CA LYS A 34 12.18 12.42 1.33
C LYS A 34 11.16 13.55 1.53
N LEU A 35 9.88 13.23 1.78
CA LEU A 35 8.81 14.20 2.07
C LEU A 35 8.24 14.13 3.51
N GLY A 36 8.89 13.39 4.42
CA GLY A 36 8.50 13.38 5.85
C GLY A 36 7.39 12.40 6.24
N ILE A 37 7.19 11.33 5.46
CA ILE A 37 6.25 10.25 5.80
C ILE A 37 6.95 9.25 6.73
N ASN A 38 6.39 9.04 7.91
CA ASN A 38 6.85 8.02 8.86
C ASN A 38 6.37 6.63 8.40
N VAL A 39 7.28 5.66 8.42
CA VAL A 39 7.03 4.25 8.09
C VAL A 39 7.41 3.40 9.30
N LYS A 40 6.50 2.53 9.73
CA LYS A 40 6.73 1.54 10.78
C LYS A 40 6.54 0.14 10.21
N PHE A 41 7.55 -0.71 10.38
CA PHE A 41 7.46 -2.13 10.08
C PHE A 41 6.95 -2.87 11.31
N ILE A 42 6.04 -3.81 11.10
CA ILE A 42 5.42 -4.64 12.14
C ILE A 42 5.34 -6.08 11.64
N GLN A 43 5.17 -7.03 12.56
CA GLN A 43 5.00 -8.43 12.21
C GLN A 43 3.61 -8.67 11.58
N GLY A 44 3.60 -9.31 10.40
CA GLY A 44 2.40 -9.41 9.57
C GLY A 44 1.30 -10.33 10.13
N ASP A 45 1.65 -11.25 11.01
CA ASP A 45 0.74 -12.19 11.66
C ASP A 45 0.32 -11.78 13.09
N ASP A 46 0.89 -10.71 13.65
CA ASP A 46 0.52 -10.19 14.96
C ASP A 46 -0.57 -9.09 14.83
N SER A 47 -1.82 -9.50 15.02
CA SER A 47 -2.99 -8.60 15.01
C SER A 47 -2.93 -7.54 16.12
N GLU A 48 -2.35 -7.84 17.28
CA GLU A 48 -2.29 -6.88 18.38
C GLU A 48 -1.21 -5.83 18.12
N GLU A 49 -0.07 -6.20 17.56
CA GLU A 49 0.93 -5.25 17.07
C GLU A 49 0.35 -4.34 15.98
N GLN A 50 -0.45 -4.90 15.06
CA GLN A 50 -1.14 -4.12 14.02
C GLN A 50 -2.06 -3.05 14.60
N LYS A 51 -2.90 -3.40 15.58
CA LYS A 51 -3.81 -2.45 16.25
C LYS A 51 -3.03 -1.37 16.99
N ASN A 52 -1.99 -1.76 17.73
CA ASN A 52 -1.18 -0.83 18.51
C ASN A 52 -0.33 0.11 17.64
N SER A 53 -0.08 -0.26 16.38
CA SER A 53 0.66 0.58 15.42
C SER A 53 -0.15 1.72 14.83
N LEU A 54 -1.48 1.69 14.98
CA LEU A 54 -2.41 2.70 14.47
C LEU A 54 -2.76 3.78 15.49
N ASN A 55 -2.38 3.59 16.77
CA ASN A 55 -2.57 4.53 17.88
C ASN A 55 -1.33 5.43 18.08
#